data_AF-A0A7J4LU37-F1
#
_entry.id   AF-A0A7J4LU37-F1
#
_cell.length_a   1.000
_cell.length_b   1.000
_cell.length_c   1.000
_cell.angle_alpha   90.00
_cell.angle_beta   90.00
_cell.angle_gamma   90.00
#
_symmetry.space_group_name_H-M   'P 1'
#
loop_
_entity.id
_entity.type
_entity.pdbx_description
1 polymer ?
#
loop_
_entity_poly.entity_id
_entity_poly.type
_entity_poly.pdbx_seq_one_letter_code
_entity_poly.pdbx_strand_id
1 'polypeptide(L)'
;MNISNHVKSLAAFLALIAFFAMPANAELIDFVATLDGSQEVPPNVSPATGLGTFVLDTNANTLSFNIQYSGLVATETASHIHGPAPAGVNGPVIFPLPLNSPKIGVWNYPEAQEQNITAGLTYVNIHTTVYPGGEIRGQIVRKPEVSVPEYPGIVLPVIAVMGLVLVMLIKRRNS
;
A
#
# COMPACT_ATOMS: atom_id res chain seq x y z
N MET A 1 60.42 13.34 -30.97
CA MET A 1 59.56 13.57 -29.78
C MET A 1 58.24 12.85 -30.07
N ASN A 2 57.99 11.71 -29.41
CA ASN A 2 57.06 10.67 -29.88
C ASN A 2 55.65 10.90 -29.33
N ILE A 3 54.64 11.04 -30.21
CA ILE A 3 53.25 11.45 -29.89
C ILE A 3 52.38 10.27 -29.36
N SER A 4 52.95 9.10 -29.10
CA SER A 4 52.20 7.85 -28.86
C SER A 4 51.51 7.70 -27.49
N ASN A 5 51.56 8.69 -26.59
CA ASN A 5 51.18 8.49 -25.18
C ASN A 5 49.84 9.12 -24.75
N HIS A 6 49.14 9.86 -25.62
CA HIS A 6 47.91 10.56 -25.22
C HIS A 6 46.59 9.85 -25.55
N VAL A 7 46.60 8.76 -26.30
CA VAL A 7 45.36 8.04 -26.65
C VAL A 7 44.97 6.95 -25.65
N LYS A 8 45.85 6.62 -24.69
CA LYS A 8 45.59 5.56 -23.70
C LYS A 8 44.83 6.03 -22.45
N SER A 9 44.59 7.34 -22.27
CA SER A 9 43.95 7.85 -21.05
C SER A 9 42.46 8.18 -21.20
N LEU A 10 41.85 8.03 -22.38
CA LEU A 10 40.42 8.39 -22.57
C LEU A 10 39.45 7.20 -22.40
N ALA A 11 39.95 5.96 -22.37
CA ALA A 11 39.10 4.78 -22.19
C ALA A 11 38.75 4.47 -20.71
N ALA A 12 39.28 5.23 -19.75
CA ALA A 12 39.11 4.95 -18.32
C ALA A 12 38.02 5.79 -17.62
N PHE A 13 37.29 6.65 -18.35
CA PHE A 13 36.30 7.56 -17.77
C PHE A 13 34.83 7.22 -18.11
N LEU A 14 34.57 6.02 -18.62
CA LEU A 14 33.24 5.56 -19.04
C LEU A 14 32.72 4.31 -18.29
N ALA A 15 33.36 3.92 -17.19
CA ALA A 15 33.04 2.68 -16.47
C ALA A 15 32.85 2.87 -14.96
N LEU A 16 32.25 3.98 -14.52
CA LEU A 16 31.86 4.13 -13.11
C LEU A 16 30.53 4.88 -12.93
N ILE A 17 29.52 4.47 -13.70
CA ILE A 17 28.15 4.53 -13.17
C ILE A 17 27.93 3.17 -12.52
N ALA A 18 28.50 2.99 -11.33
CA ALA A 18 28.06 1.93 -10.45
C ALA A 18 26.59 2.22 -10.16
N PHE A 19 25.70 1.47 -10.83
CA PHE A 19 24.32 1.33 -10.40
C PHE A 19 24.39 0.80 -8.97
N PHE A 20 24.31 1.69 -7.99
CA PHE A 20 23.87 1.31 -6.67
C PHE A 20 22.40 0.91 -6.84
N ALA A 21 22.17 -0.36 -7.18
CA ALA A 21 20.87 -0.97 -7.00
C ALA A 21 20.61 -0.92 -5.49
N MET A 22 19.88 0.11 -5.06
CA MET A 22 19.38 0.13 -3.71
C MET A 22 18.52 -1.12 -3.52
N PRO A 23 18.62 -1.82 -2.38
CA PRO A 23 17.73 -2.95 -2.13
C PRO A 23 16.30 -2.44 -2.24
N ALA A 24 15.52 -3.03 -3.15
CA ALA A 24 14.08 -2.84 -3.17
C ALA A 24 13.54 -3.44 -1.86
N ASN A 25 13.24 -2.56 -0.90
CA ASN A 25 12.60 -2.99 0.33
C ASN A 25 11.20 -3.47 -0.02
N ALA A 26 10.81 -4.64 0.49
CA ALA A 26 9.43 -5.09 0.45
C ALA A 26 8.55 -4.08 1.18
N GLU A 27 7.84 -3.23 0.43
CA GLU A 27 6.92 -2.26 1.01
C GLU A 27 5.54 -2.91 1.07
N LEU A 28 5.16 -3.36 2.27
CA LEU A 28 3.77 -3.68 2.56
C LEU A 28 3.05 -2.37 2.83
N ILE A 29 2.10 -2.01 1.97
CA ILE A 29 1.37 -0.75 2.06
C ILE A 29 -0.09 -1.04 2.39
N ASP A 30 -0.58 -0.43 3.48
CA ASP A 30 -1.98 -0.52 3.89
C ASP A 30 -2.86 0.42 3.06
N PHE A 31 -4.00 -0.10 2.58
CA PHE A 31 -5.05 0.68 1.94
C PHE A 31 -6.40 0.42 2.60
N VAL A 32 -7.32 1.36 2.39
CA VAL A 32 -8.69 1.31 2.88
C VAL A 32 -9.66 1.76 1.78
N ALA A 33 -10.88 1.23 1.81
CA ALA A 33 -12.02 1.75 1.05
C ALA A 33 -13.25 1.79 1.96
N THR A 34 -13.87 2.95 2.11
CA THR A 34 -15.21 3.06 2.71
C THR A 34 -16.22 3.03 1.59
N LEU A 35 -17.22 2.16 1.67
CA LEU A 35 -18.20 1.95 0.61
C LEU A 35 -19.56 2.50 1.02
N ASP A 36 -20.19 3.26 0.12
CA ASP A 36 -21.58 3.71 0.25
C ASP A 36 -22.19 4.02 -1.12
N GLY A 37 -23.51 4.26 -1.15
CA GLY A 37 -24.25 4.57 -2.38
C GLY A 37 -24.02 5.98 -2.92
N SER A 38 -23.51 6.91 -2.11
CA SER A 38 -23.23 8.29 -2.54
C SER A 38 -22.02 8.39 -3.46
N GLN A 39 -21.13 7.39 -3.40
CA GLN A 39 -19.94 7.28 -4.23
C GLN A 39 -20.21 6.63 -5.60
N GLU A 40 -21.39 6.06 -5.83
CA GLU A 40 -21.79 5.52 -7.14
C GLU A 40 -21.88 6.61 -8.21
N VAL A 41 -21.86 6.21 -9.48
CA VAL A 41 -21.99 7.14 -10.61
C VAL A 41 -23.08 6.65 -11.57
N PRO A 42 -24.29 7.23 -11.53
CA PRO A 42 -24.73 8.31 -10.62
C PRO A 42 -24.93 7.84 -9.17
N PRO A 43 -24.84 8.73 -8.17
CA PRO A 43 -25.10 8.41 -6.77
C PRO A 43 -26.51 7.84 -6.55
N ASN A 44 -26.65 6.91 -5.60
CA ASN A 44 -27.92 6.33 -5.19
C ASN A 44 -28.21 6.53 -3.69
N VAL A 45 -29.37 6.07 -3.23
CA VAL A 45 -29.86 6.26 -1.85
C VAL A 45 -29.81 4.98 -1.01
N SER A 46 -29.02 3.98 -1.40
CA SER A 46 -28.87 2.76 -0.60
C SER A 46 -28.37 3.11 0.81
N PRO A 47 -28.97 2.55 1.87
CA PRO A 47 -28.47 2.69 3.23
C PRO A 47 -27.27 1.78 3.51
N ALA A 48 -26.87 0.94 2.54
CA ALA A 48 -25.77 0.00 2.70
C ALA A 48 -24.45 0.73 2.94
N THR A 49 -23.61 0.12 3.77
CA THR A 49 -22.27 0.62 4.06
C THR A 49 -21.27 -0.53 4.05
N GLY A 50 -20.01 -0.23 3.76
CA GLY A 50 -18.94 -1.21 3.82
C GLY A 50 -17.57 -0.61 4.13
N LEU A 51 -16.66 -1.48 4.52
CA LEU A 51 -15.26 -1.20 4.76
C LEU A 51 -14.41 -2.31 4.13
N GLY A 52 -13.52 -1.92 3.22
CA GLY A 52 -12.45 -2.73 2.68
C GLY A 52 -11.13 -2.35 3.32
N THR A 53 -10.37 -3.34 3.80
CA THR A 53 -8.96 -3.19 4.17
C THR A 53 -8.12 -4.00 3.19
N PHE A 54 -7.01 -3.43 2.75
CA PHE A 54 -6.13 -4.08 1.78
C PHE A 54 -4.66 -3.94 2.18
N VAL A 55 -3.86 -4.92 1.82
CA VAL A 55 -2.40 -4.89 1.96
C VAL A 55 -1.81 -5.14 0.59
N LEU A 56 -1.11 -4.14 0.06
CA LEU A 56 -0.34 -4.24 -1.17
C LEU A 56 1.06 -4.74 -0.84
N ASP A 57 1.48 -5.84 -1.45
CA ASP A 57 2.87 -6.29 -1.50
C ASP A 57 3.41 -6.00 -2.91
N THR A 58 4.32 -5.02 -3.01
CA THR A 58 4.93 -4.59 -4.28
C THR A 58 5.96 -5.58 -4.80
N ASN A 59 6.52 -6.44 -3.95
CA ASN A 59 7.48 -7.45 -4.37
C ASN A 59 6.79 -8.71 -4.90
N ALA A 60 5.70 -9.12 -4.25
CA ALA A 60 4.91 -10.28 -4.67
C ALA A 60 3.86 -9.95 -5.73
N ASN A 61 3.67 -8.67 -6.04
CA ASN A 61 2.55 -8.12 -6.82
C ASN A 61 1.19 -8.66 -6.35
N THR A 62 0.94 -8.59 -5.04
CA THR A 62 -0.32 -9.05 -4.44
C THR A 62 -1.07 -7.95 -3.72
N LEU A 63 -2.39 -7.93 -3.84
CA LEU A 63 -3.30 -7.11 -3.04
C LEU A 63 -4.17 -8.06 -2.22
N SER A 64 -3.81 -8.27 -0.96
CA SER A 64 -4.65 -9.00 -0.01
C SER A 64 -5.82 -8.11 0.39
N PHE A 65 -7.04 -8.66 0.46
CA PHE A 65 -8.23 -7.88 0.80
C PHE A 65 -9.13 -8.58 1.81
N ASN A 66 -9.75 -7.77 2.66
CA ASN A 66 -10.88 -8.13 3.50
C ASN A 66 -11.91 -7.01 3.40
N ILE A 67 -13.05 -7.30 2.78
CA ILE A 67 -14.12 -6.35 2.54
C ILE A 67 -15.37 -6.83 3.24
N GLN A 68 -15.90 -6.01 4.14
CA GLN A 68 -17.13 -6.25 4.87
C GLN A 68 -18.14 -5.19 4.50
N TYR A 69 -19.38 -5.59 4.30
CA TYR A 69 -20.50 -4.67 4.11
C TYR A 69 -21.76 -5.22 4.76
N SER A 70 -22.73 -4.34 4.96
CA SER A 70 -24.06 -4.65 5.46
C SER A 70 -25.10 -3.70 4.87
N GLY A 71 -26.38 -4.05 5.02
CA GLY A 71 -27.49 -3.16 4.68
C GLY A 71 -27.85 -3.07 3.19
N LEU A 72 -27.36 -3.99 2.33
CA LEU A 72 -27.84 -4.07 0.95
C LEU A 72 -29.36 -4.21 0.90
N VAL A 73 -30.02 -3.51 0.00
CA VAL A 73 -31.48 -3.53 -0.13
C VAL A 73 -31.98 -4.74 -0.93
N ALA A 74 -31.07 -5.43 -1.60
CA ALA A 74 -31.38 -6.56 -2.47
C ALA A 74 -30.22 -7.57 -2.53
N THR A 75 -30.48 -8.72 -3.16
CA THR A 75 -29.48 -9.79 -3.30
C THR A 75 -28.28 -9.31 -4.12
N GLU A 76 -27.07 -9.54 -3.61
CA GLU A 76 -25.84 -9.31 -4.36
C GLU A 76 -25.77 -10.22 -5.59
N THR A 77 -25.48 -9.63 -6.75
CA THR A 77 -25.34 -10.35 -8.02
C THR A 77 -23.91 -10.39 -8.52
N ALA A 78 -23.09 -9.38 -8.17
CA ALA A 78 -21.68 -9.30 -8.55
C ALA A 78 -20.93 -8.32 -7.64
N SER A 79 -19.61 -8.43 -7.62
CA SER A 79 -18.73 -7.40 -7.07
C SER A 79 -17.38 -7.42 -7.76
N HIS A 80 -16.74 -6.26 -7.88
CA HIS A 80 -15.53 -6.08 -8.66
C HIS A 80 -14.60 -5.02 -8.06
N ILE A 81 -13.32 -5.13 -8.39
CA ILE A 81 -12.41 -3.98 -8.41
C ILE A 81 -12.40 -3.42 -9.83
N HIS A 82 -12.58 -2.11 -9.93
CA HIS A 82 -12.52 -1.33 -11.17
C HIS A 82 -11.31 -0.41 -11.21
N GLY A 83 -10.90 0.00 -12.40
CA GLY A 83 -9.88 1.02 -12.61
C GLY A 83 -9.22 0.95 -14.00
N PRO A 84 -8.36 1.92 -14.35
CA PRO A 84 -8.10 3.15 -13.59
C PRO A 84 -9.24 4.16 -13.73
N ALA A 85 -9.66 4.77 -12.62
CA ALA A 85 -10.56 5.90 -12.60
C ALA A 85 -10.41 6.71 -11.29
N PRO A 86 -10.41 8.05 -11.35
CA PRO A 86 -10.52 8.88 -10.17
C PRO A 86 -11.91 8.76 -9.53
N ALA A 87 -12.06 9.25 -8.30
CA ALA A 87 -13.34 9.34 -7.62
C ALA A 87 -14.38 10.08 -8.48
N GLY A 88 -15.61 9.57 -8.53
CA GLY A 88 -16.71 10.13 -9.33
C GLY A 88 -16.67 9.79 -10.82
N VAL A 89 -15.71 9.00 -11.29
CA VAL A 89 -15.63 8.52 -12.68
C VAL A 89 -15.69 6.99 -12.72
N ASN A 90 -16.35 6.42 -13.73
CA ASN A 90 -16.42 4.97 -13.93
C ASN A 90 -15.18 4.46 -14.68
N GLY A 91 -14.61 3.35 -14.19
CA GLY A 91 -13.54 2.59 -14.84
C GLY A 91 -14.03 1.20 -15.27
N PRO A 92 -13.28 0.49 -16.13
CA PRO A 92 -13.59 -0.89 -16.48
C PRO A 92 -13.35 -1.82 -15.28
N VAL A 93 -13.95 -3.01 -15.32
CA VAL A 93 -13.67 -4.10 -14.38
C VAL A 93 -12.24 -4.61 -14.63
N ILE A 94 -11.44 -4.72 -13.57
CA ILE A 94 -10.07 -5.26 -13.64
C ILE A 94 -9.87 -6.51 -12.79
N PHE A 95 -10.74 -6.75 -11.81
CA PHE A 95 -10.70 -7.98 -11.00
C PHE A 95 -12.09 -8.34 -10.44
N PRO A 96 -12.58 -9.58 -10.62
CA PRO A 96 -13.80 -10.03 -9.97
C PRO A 96 -13.58 -10.36 -8.50
N LEU A 97 -14.54 -10.00 -7.65
CA LEU A 97 -14.54 -10.32 -6.22
C LEU A 97 -15.53 -11.45 -5.91
N PRO A 98 -15.32 -12.22 -4.83
CA PRO A 98 -16.28 -13.23 -4.40
C PRO A 98 -17.59 -12.58 -3.91
N LEU A 99 -18.70 -13.29 -4.02
CA LEU A 99 -19.99 -12.87 -3.45
C LEU A 99 -20.02 -13.03 -1.93
N ASN A 100 -20.98 -12.34 -1.30
CA ASN A 100 -21.28 -12.28 0.12
C ASN A 100 -20.24 -11.50 0.94
N SER A 101 -20.58 -11.27 2.21
CA SER A 101 -19.77 -10.57 3.21
C SER A 101 -19.38 -11.56 4.31
N PRO A 102 -18.11 -11.61 4.77
CA PRO A 102 -16.95 -10.87 4.25
C PRO A 102 -16.43 -11.44 2.91
N LYS A 103 -15.82 -10.57 2.10
CA LYS A 103 -15.00 -10.94 0.94
C LYS A 103 -13.55 -11.00 1.38
N ILE A 104 -12.95 -12.18 1.38
CA ILE A 104 -11.56 -12.38 1.77
C ILE A 104 -10.82 -13.06 0.62
N GLY A 105 -9.66 -12.55 0.27
CA GLY A 105 -8.85 -13.13 -0.78
C GLY A 105 -7.59 -12.34 -1.09
N VAL A 106 -6.92 -12.78 -2.14
CA VAL A 106 -5.70 -12.15 -2.66
C VAL A 106 -5.88 -11.97 -4.16
N TRP A 107 -5.61 -10.76 -4.63
CA TRP A 107 -5.47 -10.48 -6.05
C TRP A 107 -3.98 -10.44 -6.40
N ASN A 108 -3.52 -11.40 -7.21
CA ASN A 108 -2.22 -11.32 -7.87
C ASN A 108 -2.36 -10.34 -9.04
N TYR A 109 -2.04 -9.06 -8.81
CA TYR A 109 -2.29 -8.03 -9.81
C TYR A 109 -1.19 -8.01 -10.87
N PRO A 110 -1.51 -7.71 -12.14
CA PRO A 110 -0.49 -7.42 -13.14
C PRO A 110 0.27 -6.17 -12.74
N GLU A 111 1.60 -6.16 -12.87
CA GLU A 111 2.48 -5.03 -12.52
C GLU A 111 1.98 -3.67 -13.05
N ALA A 112 1.38 -3.65 -14.24
CA ALA A 112 0.77 -2.45 -14.84
C ALA A 112 -0.36 -1.82 -14.00
N GLN A 113 -0.93 -2.53 -13.04
CA GLN A 113 -1.96 -2.02 -12.13
C GLN A 113 -1.38 -1.40 -10.85
N GLU A 114 -0.11 -1.62 -10.53
CA GLU A 114 0.48 -1.14 -9.27
C GLU A 114 0.38 0.37 -9.14
N GLN A 115 0.71 1.10 -10.21
CA GLN A 115 0.60 2.56 -10.23
C GLN A 115 -0.85 3.01 -10.01
N ASN A 116 -1.83 2.29 -10.56
CA ASN A 116 -3.24 2.65 -10.40
C ASN A 116 -3.71 2.41 -8.96
N ILE A 117 -3.28 1.31 -8.33
CA ILE A 117 -3.61 1.01 -6.94
C ILE A 117 -2.97 2.06 -6.03
N THR A 118 -1.66 2.30 -6.19
CA THR A 118 -0.90 3.24 -5.36
C THR A 118 -1.33 4.70 -5.54
N ALA A 119 -1.78 5.10 -6.73
CA ALA A 119 -2.36 6.42 -6.99
C ALA A 119 -3.83 6.57 -6.53
N GLY A 120 -4.43 5.51 -5.98
CA GLY A 120 -5.83 5.52 -5.56
C GLY A 120 -6.83 5.62 -6.71
N LEU A 121 -6.47 5.10 -7.89
CA LEU A 121 -7.29 5.07 -9.10
C LEU A 121 -8.09 3.76 -9.26
N THR A 122 -8.13 2.93 -8.23
CA THR A 122 -8.96 1.72 -8.21
C THR A 122 -10.05 1.81 -7.14
N TYR A 123 -11.19 1.16 -7.37
CA TYR A 123 -12.31 1.17 -6.44
C TYR A 123 -13.03 -0.18 -6.38
N VAL A 124 -13.60 -0.49 -5.23
CA VAL A 124 -14.54 -1.60 -5.08
C VAL A 124 -15.94 -1.15 -5.46
N ASN A 125 -16.68 -2.00 -6.16
CA ASN A 125 -18.08 -1.81 -6.50
C ASN A 125 -18.86 -3.10 -6.26
N ILE A 126 -20.01 -3.00 -5.58
CA ILE A 126 -20.87 -4.14 -5.24
C ILE A 126 -22.23 -3.92 -5.89
N HIS A 127 -22.73 -4.92 -6.62
CA HIS A 127 -23.94 -4.85 -7.42
C HIS A 127 -25.04 -5.73 -6.84
N THR A 128 -26.28 -5.28 -6.96
CA THR A 128 -27.46 -6.07 -6.55
C THR A 128 -28.51 -6.12 -7.65
N THR A 129 -29.55 -6.92 -7.45
CA THR A 129 -30.67 -6.99 -8.40
C THR A 129 -31.42 -5.66 -8.54
N VAL A 130 -31.43 -4.80 -7.52
CA VAL A 130 -32.04 -3.45 -7.58
C VAL A 130 -31.08 -2.41 -8.16
N TYR A 131 -29.77 -2.55 -7.90
CA TYR A 131 -28.74 -1.68 -8.43
C TYR A 131 -27.73 -2.46 -9.28
N PRO A 132 -28.09 -2.84 -10.53
CA PRO A 132 -27.21 -3.64 -11.39
C PRO A 132 -25.96 -2.87 -11.82
N GLY A 133 -26.01 -1.54 -11.85
CA GLY A 133 -24.85 -0.69 -12.13
C GLY A 133 -23.89 -0.51 -10.95
N GLY A 134 -24.32 -0.86 -9.74
CA GLY A 134 -23.59 -0.63 -8.49
C GLY A 134 -24.51 -0.10 -7.38
N GLU A 135 -24.58 -0.81 -6.26
CA GLU A 135 -25.28 -0.39 -5.04
C GLU A 135 -24.38 0.43 -4.12
N ILE A 136 -23.15 -0.04 -3.87
CA ILE A 136 -22.15 0.67 -3.05
C ILE A 136 -20.75 0.62 -3.68
N ARG A 137 -20.06 1.76 -3.60
CA ARG A 137 -18.73 1.98 -4.17
C ARG A 137 -17.81 2.59 -3.13
N GLY A 138 -16.53 2.22 -3.17
CA GLY A 138 -15.49 2.81 -2.33
C GLY A 138 -14.14 2.83 -3.03
N GLN A 139 -13.51 4.01 -3.10
CA GLN A 139 -12.17 4.15 -3.66
C GLN A 139 -11.13 3.48 -2.75
N ILE A 140 -10.21 2.70 -3.32
CA ILE A 140 -9.09 2.08 -2.61
C ILE A 140 -8.00 3.14 -2.49
N VAL A 141 -7.80 3.68 -1.30
CA VAL A 141 -6.84 4.76 -1.02
C VAL A 141 -5.87 4.33 0.08
N ARG A 142 -4.66 4.89 0.05
CA ARG A 142 -3.66 4.62 1.09
C ARG A 142 -4.27 4.93 2.46
N LYS A 143 -4.14 4.01 3.39
CA LYS A 143 -4.52 4.23 4.78
C LYS A 143 -3.59 5.31 5.33
N PRO A 144 -4.10 6.39 5.94
CA PRO A 144 -3.24 7.39 6.57
C PRO A 144 -2.33 6.72 7.59
N GLU A 145 -1.01 6.92 7.48
CA GLU A 145 -0.10 6.52 8.55
C GLU A 145 -0.48 7.31 9.80
N VAL A 146 -0.70 6.61 10.91
CA VAL A 146 -0.77 7.27 12.21
C VAL A 146 0.65 7.71 12.52
N SER A 147 0.99 8.96 12.19
CA SER A 147 2.21 9.58 12.70
C SER A 147 2.06 9.65 14.22
N VAL A 148 2.61 8.68 14.94
CA VAL A 148 2.88 8.87 16.35
C VAL A 148 3.84 10.05 16.38
N PRO A 149 3.52 11.18 17.05
CA PRO A 149 4.51 12.22 17.19
C PRO A 149 5.72 11.56 17.86
N GLU A 150 6.86 11.51 17.17
CA GLU A 150 8.12 11.27 17.85
C GLU A 150 8.15 12.31 18.95
N TYR A 151 7.95 11.91 20.21
CA TYR A 151 8.13 12.83 21.32
C TYR A 151 9.62 13.18 21.34
N PRO A 152 10.03 14.40 20.95
CA PRO A 152 11.43 14.78 21.03
C PRO A 152 11.67 15.13 22.50
N GLY A 153 11.90 14.12 23.35
CA GLY A 153 12.04 14.45 24.77
C GLY A 153 12.40 13.37 25.78
N ILE A 154 12.08 12.08 25.60
CA ILE A 154 12.48 11.07 26.59
C ILE A 154 12.74 9.72 25.91
N VAL A 155 13.72 9.69 25.01
CA VAL A 155 14.54 8.48 24.88
C VAL A 155 15.74 8.70 25.77
N LEU A 156 15.57 8.53 27.09
CA LEU A 156 16.72 8.22 27.92
C LEU A 156 17.32 6.94 27.34
N PRO A 157 18.60 6.90 26.96
CA PRO A 157 19.20 5.67 26.49
C PRO A 157 19.31 4.74 27.69
N VAL A 158 18.33 3.85 27.88
CA VAL A 158 18.41 2.76 28.88
C VAL A 158 19.51 1.74 28.52
N ILE A 159 20.26 1.96 27.43
CA ILE A 159 21.31 1.04 26.97
C ILE A 159 22.74 1.42 27.44
N ALA A 160 22.97 2.53 28.15
CA ALA A 160 24.36 2.93 28.49
C ALA A 160 24.67 3.32 29.95
N VAL A 161 23.89 2.88 30.95
CA VAL A 161 24.29 3.09 32.38
C VAL A 161 24.46 1.79 33.17
N MET A 162 24.02 0.63 32.67
CA MET A 162 24.31 -0.67 33.31
C MET A 162 25.66 -1.29 32.93
N GLY A 163 26.48 -0.60 32.12
CA GLY A 163 27.85 -1.02 31.79
C GLY A 163 28.96 -0.24 32.51
N LEU A 164 28.68 0.96 33.05
CA LEU A 164 29.70 1.82 33.65
C LEU A 164 29.81 1.69 35.18
N VAL A 165 28.82 1.08 35.85
CA VAL A 165 28.88 0.84 37.30
C VAL A 165 29.64 -0.44 37.66
N LEU A 166 29.74 -1.42 36.75
CA LEU A 166 30.49 -2.67 37.03
C LEU A 166 32.02 -2.48 36.91
N VAL A 167 32.50 -1.54 36.10
CA VAL A 167 33.96 -1.29 35.95
C VAL A 167 34.53 -0.47 37.12
N MET A 168 33.73 0.33 37.81
CA MET A 168 34.19 1.08 39.00
C MET A 168 34.20 0.25 40.30
N LEU A 169 33.53 -0.90 40.36
CA LEU A 169 33.56 -1.79 41.53
C LEU A 169 34.72 -2.80 41.52
N ILE A 170 35.37 -3.05 40.38
CA ILE A 170 36.53 -3.98 40.31
C ILE A 170 37.85 -3.28 40.70
N LYS A 171 38.00 -1.97 40.46
CA LYS A 171 39.27 -1.29 40.76
C LYS A 171 39.50 -0.97 42.25
N ARG A 172 38.48 -1.10 43.12
CA ARG A 172 38.61 -0.82 44.56
C ARG A 172 38.93 -2.06 45.42
N ARG A 173 39.08 -3.24 44.81
CA ARG A 173 39.42 -4.48 45.56
C ARG A 173 40.88 -4.94 45.43
N ASN A 174 41.71 -4.22 44.68
CA ASN A 174 43.14 -4.51 44.52
C ASN A 174 44.02 -3.31 44.94
N SER A 175 43.64 -2.62 46.01
CA SER A 175 44.48 -1.62 46.70
C SER A 175 44.40 -1.88 48.19
#